data_AF-A7T6T1-F1
#
_entry.id   AF-A7T6T1-F1
#
_cell.length_a   1.000
_cell.length_b   1.000
_cell.length_c   1.000
_cell.angle_alpha   90.00
_cell.angle_beta   90.00
_cell.angle_gamma   90.00
#
_symmetry.space_group_name_H-M   'P 1'
#
loop_
_entity.id
_entity.type
_entity.pdbx_description
1 polymer ?
#
loop_
_entity_poly.entity_id
_entity_poly.type
_entity_poly.pdbx_seq_one_letter_code
_entity_poly.pdbx_strand_id
1 'polypeptide(L)' 'EAGKQKCQKCLQIGHWTYECTNKRKYLHRMSRTTVMNKKWKALASALTQGGQNTR' A
#
# COMPACT_ATOMS: atom_id res chain seq x y z
N GLU A 1 13.86 4.94 -28.53
CA GLU A 1 13.60 4.02 -27.41
C GLU A 1 12.77 4.72 -26.33
N ALA A 2 11.73 4.08 -25.78
CA ALA A 2 11.05 4.60 -24.60
C ALA A 2 11.95 4.40 -23.37
N GLY A 3 12.47 5.49 -22.84
CA GLY A 3 13.32 5.47 -21.65
C GLY A 3 12.61 4.75 -20.49
N LYS A 4 13.41 4.25 -19.55
CA LYS A 4 13.02 3.58 -18.29
C LYS A 4 12.26 4.52 -17.34
N GLN A 5 11.32 5.29 -17.85
CA GLN A 5 10.53 6.28 -17.15
C GLN A 5 9.19 5.66 -16.79
N LYS A 6 8.83 5.79 -15.51
CA LYS A 6 7.52 5.40 -15.00
C LYS A 6 6.53 6.53 -15.24
N CYS A 7 5.44 6.24 -15.93
CA CYS A 7 4.36 7.21 -16.11
C CYS A 7 3.68 7.50 -14.77
N GLN A 8 3.59 8.77 -14.37
CA GLN A 8 2.92 9.16 -13.11
C GLN A 8 1.40 8.93 -13.11
N LYS A 9 0.75 8.83 -14.28
CA LYS A 9 -0.72 8.65 -14.36
C LYS A 9 -1.12 7.18 -14.13
N CYS A 10 -0.45 6.25 -14.80
CA CYS A 10 -0.82 4.83 -14.78
C CYS A 10 0.23 3.92 -14.13
N LEU A 11 1.39 4.46 -13.73
CA LEU A 11 2.50 3.75 -13.08
C LEU A 11 3.15 2.64 -13.94
N GLN A 12 2.91 2.64 -15.25
CA GLN A 12 3.56 1.73 -16.21
C GLN A 12 4.83 2.35 -16.78
N ILE A 13 5.73 1.51 -17.28
CA ILE A 13 7.00 1.92 -17.89
C ILE A 13 6.84 1.88 -19.40
N GLY A 14 7.57 2.74 -20.12
CA GLY A 14 7.65 2.67 -21.58
C GLY A 14 6.83 3.73 -22.33
N HIS A 15 6.35 4.77 -21.64
CA HIS A 15 5.77 5.95 -22.28
C HIS A 15 5.94 7.18 -21.38
N TRP A 16 5.87 8.36 -21.99
CA TRP A 16 5.85 9.61 -21.26
C TRP A 16 4.44 9.95 -20.76
N THR A 17 4.34 10.81 -19.76
CA THR A 17 3.05 11.21 -19.17
C THR A 17 2.13 11.93 -20.15
N TYR A 18 2.69 12.58 -21.18
CA TYR A 18 1.94 13.27 -22.23
C TYR A 18 1.28 12.29 -23.22
N GLU A 19 1.92 11.16 -23.52
CA GLU A 19 1.41 10.07 -24.38
C GLU A 19 0.45 9.12 -23.65
N CYS A 20 0.30 9.26 -22.33
CA CYS A 20 -0.46 8.31 -21.54
C CYS A 20 -1.98 8.43 -21.80
N THR A 21 -2.53 7.40 -22.45
CA THR A 21 -3.98 7.20 -22.70
C THR A 21 -4.69 6.40 -21.60
N ASN A 22 -3.92 5.79 -20.70
CA ASN A 22 -4.46 4.98 -19.61
C ASN A 22 -5.20 5.82 -18.56
N LYS A 23 -6.25 5.25 -17.97
CA LYS A 23 -6.95 5.86 -16.83
C LYS A 23 -6.00 6.02 -15.63
N ARG A 24 -6.19 7.08 -14.86
CA ARG A 24 -5.38 7.35 -13.64
C ARG A 24 -5.59 6.21 -12.63
N LYS A 25 -4.51 5.59 -12.18
CA LYS A 25 -4.56 4.56 -11.14
C LYS A 25 -4.61 5.24 -9.77
N TYR A 26 -5.74 5.14 -9.07
CA TYR A 26 -5.83 5.58 -7.68
C TYR A 26 -5.22 4.51 -6.77
N LEU A 27 -4.14 4.87 -6.06
CA LEU A 27 -3.56 4.04 -5.01
C LEU A 27 -3.96 4.64 -3.66
N HIS A 28 -4.79 3.92 -2.92
CA HIS A 28 -5.16 4.36 -1.57
C HIS A 28 -3.96 4.21 -0.63
N ARG A 29 -3.45 5.34 -0.11
CA ARG A 29 -2.47 5.37 0.98
C ARG A 29 -3.18 5.67 2.28
N MET A 30 -3.11 4.74 3.22
CA MET A 30 -3.66 4.98 4.56
C MET A 30 -2.91 6.11 5.29
N SER A 31 -3.62 6.83 6.15
CA SER A 31 -3.03 7.84 7.02
C SER A 31 -2.06 7.21 8.03
N ARG A 32 -1.09 7.99 8.54
CA ARG A 32 -0.13 7.51 9.54
C ARG A 32 -0.84 7.00 10.80
N THR A 33 -1.92 7.65 11.21
CA THR A 33 -2.74 7.26 12.37
C THR A 33 -3.48 5.94 12.13
N THR A 34 -4.05 5.72 10.94
CA THR A 34 -4.69 4.43 10.62
C THR A 34 -3.69 3.29 10.56
N VAL A 35 -2.48 3.52 10.05
CA VAL A 35 -1.40 2.52 10.08
C VAL A 35 -1.00 2.20 11.52
N MET A 36 -0.80 3.23 12.35
CA MET A 36 -0.45 3.06 13.76
C MET A 36 -1.54 2.27 14.51
N ASN A 37 -2.81 2.62 14.34
CA ASN A 37 -3.93 1.94 14.98
C ASN A 37 -4.03 0.46 14.55
N LYS A 38 -3.77 0.14 13.28
CA LYS A 38 -3.69 -1.27 12.84
C LYS A 38 -2.57 -2.03 13.55
N LYS A 39 -1.39 -1.42 13.71
CA LYS A 39 -0.26 -2.02 14.44
C LYS A 39 -0.61 -2.28 15.91
N TRP A 40 -1.20 -1.30 16.60
CA TRP A 40 -1.63 -1.46 17.99
C TRP A 40 -2.65 -2.59 18.16
N LYS A 41 -3.65 -2.66 17.27
CA LYS A 41 -4.64 -3.76 17.28
C LYS A 41 -4.00 -5.12 17.07
N ALA A 42 -3.05 -5.23 16.13
CA ALA A 42 -2.33 -6.47 15.87
C ALA A 42 -1.47 -6.92 17.08
N LEU A 43 -0.80 -5.97 17.74
CA LEU A 43 -0.05 -6.24 18.97
C LEU A 43 -0.98 -6.67 20.11
N ALA A 44 -2.09 -5.96 20.31
CA ALA A 44 -3.09 -6.31 21.31
C ALA A 44 -3.68 -7.70 21.08
N SER A 45 -4.03 -8.05 19.83
CA SER A 45 -4.53 -9.39 19.50
C SER A 45 -3.49 -10.49 19.73
N ALA A 46 -2.21 -10.23 19.45
CA ALA A 46 -1.14 -11.20 19.67
C ALA A 46 -0.92 -11.49 21.17
N LEU A 47 -1.03 -10.46 22.02
CA LEU A 47 -0.96 -10.61 23.47
C LEU A 47 -2.13 -11.45 24.03
N THR A 48 -3.34 -11.29 23.49
CA THR A 48 -4.52 -12.04 23.93
C THR A 48 -4.51 -13.53 23.51
N GLN A 49 -3.71 -13.90 22.51
CA GLN A 49 -3.61 -15.29 22.01
C GLN A 49 -2.59 -16.15 22.78
N GLY A 50 -1.75 -15.56 23.65
CA GLY A 50 -0.79 -16.28 24.48
C GLY A 50 -1.36 -16.90 25.77
N GLY A 51 -2.68 -16.97 25.91
CA GLY A 51 -3.38 -17.38 27.13
C GLY A 51 -4.28 -18.61 26.96
N GLN A 52 -3.88 -19.59 26.16
CA GLN A 52 -4.62 -20.85 26.05
C GLN A 52 -3.68 -22.06 26.15
N ASN A 53 -3.35 -22.46 27.38
CA ASN A 53 -3.50 -23.84 27.84
C ASN A 53 -3.20 -23.92 29.34
N THR A 54 -4.25 -23.72 30.14
CA THR A 54 -4.29 -24.23 31.50
C THR A 54 -4.65 -25.72 31.44
N ARG A 55 -3.64 -26.59 31.41
CA ARG A 55 -3.68 -27.89 32.07
C ARG A 55 -2.27 -28.39 32.35
#